data_AF-A0A2W4X8R0-F1
#
_entry.id   AF-A0A2W4X8R0-F1
#
_cell.length_a   1.000
_cell.length_b   1.000
_cell.length_c   1.000
_cell.angle_alpha   90.00
_cell.angle_beta   90.00
_cell.angle_gamma   90.00
#
_symmetry.space_group_name_H-M   'P 1'
#
loop_
_entity.id
_entity.type
_entity.pdbx_description
1 polymer ?
#
loop_
_entity_poly.entity_id
_entity_poly.type
_entity_poly.pdbx_seq_one_letter_code
_entity_poly.pdbx_strand_id
1 'polypeptide(L)'
;MEARVGRIGDNRLSVEHAYPASLVALQFDQSSRGCASMGATQRACEFAVADLRNLWPAFERLNQSRGTAPYGELEGEGTEDERWRSFCPDFERQRAPSPAVVEPTASARGDLARAIIYMHFVYGLPLEPVVTDPNILLAWNDADPPDREEIAREDIIEAVQENGRNPLVPRQ
;
A
#
# COMPACT_ATOMS: atom_id res chain seq x y z
N MET A 1 24.20 11.28 -6.57
CA MET A 1 24.07 10.33 -5.45
C MET A 1 23.16 9.22 -5.94
N GLU A 2 23.72 8.10 -6.42
CA GLU A 2 22.91 6.96 -6.83
C GLU A 2 22.35 6.32 -5.56
N ALA A 3 21.04 6.41 -5.35
CA ALA A 3 20.39 5.71 -4.27
C ALA A 3 20.64 4.22 -4.49
N ARG A 4 21.41 3.58 -3.59
CA ARG A 4 21.52 2.13 -3.58
C ARG A 4 20.14 1.58 -3.28
N VAL A 5 19.50 1.02 -4.31
CA VAL A 5 18.25 0.27 -4.17
C VAL A 5 18.53 -0.84 -3.16
N GLY A 6 17.84 -0.80 -2.02
CA GLY A 6 18.01 -1.78 -0.94
C GLY A 6 17.80 -3.20 -1.48
N ARG A 7 18.52 -4.18 -0.91
CA ARG A 7 18.35 -5.59 -1.25
C ARG A 7 18.23 -6.42 0.02
N ILE A 8 17.37 -7.43 -0.01
CA ILE A 8 17.32 -8.50 1.00
C ILE A 8 17.54 -9.81 0.25
N GLY A 9 18.68 -10.46 0.50
CA GLY A 9 19.18 -11.53 -0.35
C GLY A 9 19.34 -11.06 -1.80
N ASP A 10 18.80 -11.84 -2.75
CA ASP A 10 18.81 -11.51 -4.17
C ASP A 10 17.68 -10.56 -4.60
N ASN A 11 16.75 -10.24 -3.69
CA ASN A 11 15.57 -9.45 -4.01
C ASN A 11 15.82 -7.95 -3.81
N ARG A 12 15.55 -7.17 -4.85
CA ARG A 12 15.56 -5.70 -4.81
C ARG A 12 14.33 -5.18 -4.08
N LEU A 13 14.49 -4.09 -3.36
CA LEU A 13 13.41 -3.34 -2.76
C LEU A 13 12.98 -2.18 -3.66
N SER A 14 11.70 -1.85 -3.64
CA SER A 14 11.14 -0.63 -4.22
C SER A 14 10.19 0.00 -3.19
N VAL A 15 9.70 1.20 -3.52
CA VAL A 15 8.63 1.83 -2.74
C VAL A 15 7.29 1.42 -3.33
N GLU A 16 6.47 0.73 -2.54
CA GLU A 16 5.08 0.42 -2.80
C GLU A 16 4.19 1.57 -2.34
N HIS A 17 3.21 1.92 -3.18
CA HIS A 17 2.07 2.72 -2.79
C HIS A 17 0.93 1.77 -2.38
N ALA A 18 0.67 1.64 -1.08
CA ALA A 18 -0.41 0.77 -0.57
C ALA A 18 -1.74 1.06 -1.30
N TYR A 19 -2.17 2.32 -1.28
CA TYR A 19 -3.13 2.88 -2.21
C TYR A 19 -2.41 3.34 -3.49
N PRO A 20 -2.64 2.72 -4.67
CA PRO A 20 -1.86 2.98 -5.88
C PRO A 20 -1.83 4.45 -6.30
N ALA A 21 -0.63 4.99 -6.55
CA ALA A 21 -0.46 6.38 -6.97
C ALA A 21 -1.23 6.75 -8.25
N SER A 22 -1.44 5.81 -9.17
CA SER A 22 -2.27 6.05 -10.37
C SER A 22 -3.74 6.25 -10.04
N LEU A 23 -4.26 5.56 -9.01
CA LEU A 23 -5.64 5.72 -8.55
C LEU A 23 -5.79 6.99 -7.71
N VAL A 24 -4.78 7.35 -6.91
CA VAL A 24 -4.71 8.67 -6.25
C VAL A 24 -4.77 9.78 -7.31
N ALA A 25 -3.90 9.71 -8.32
CA ALA A 25 -3.85 10.69 -9.39
C ALA A 25 -5.19 10.83 -10.13
N LEU A 26 -5.85 9.70 -10.42
CA LEU A 26 -7.17 9.70 -11.07
C LEU A 26 -8.21 10.47 -10.25
N GLN A 27 -8.21 10.35 -8.92
CA GLN A 27 -9.13 11.08 -8.03
C GLN A 27 -8.94 12.61 -8.09
N PHE A 28 -7.74 13.06 -8.45
CA PHE A 28 -7.39 14.48 -8.57
C PHE A 28 -7.41 14.98 -10.03
N ASP A 29 -8.08 14.26 -10.93
CA ASP A 29 -8.16 14.57 -12.37
C ASP A 29 -6.77 14.64 -13.06
N GLN A 30 -5.81 13.84 -12.58
CA GLN A 30 -4.45 13.81 -13.12
C GLN A 30 -4.27 12.61 -14.07
N SER A 31 -3.67 12.89 -15.23
CA SER A 31 -3.43 11.89 -16.29
C SER A 31 -2.28 10.92 -15.99
N SER A 32 -1.46 11.21 -14.98
CA SER A 32 -0.32 10.38 -14.61
C SER A 32 -0.07 10.42 -13.10
N ARG A 33 0.50 9.32 -12.58
CA ARG A 33 0.93 9.20 -11.17
C ARG A 33 1.97 10.25 -10.74
N GLY A 34 2.56 11.00 -11.67
CA GLY A 34 3.49 12.08 -11.38
C GLY A 34 2.80 13.42 -11.12
N CYS A 35 1.46 13.47 -11.15
CA CYS A 35 0.66 14.68 -10.94
C CYS A 35 1.11 15.86 -11.83
N ALA A 36 1.55 15.57 -13.06
CA ALA A 36 2.26 16.52 -13.91
C ALA A 36 1.34 17.51 -14.66
N SER A 37 0.02 17.34 -14.61
CA SER A 37 -0.92 18.22 -15.30
C SER A 37 -1.16 19.48 -14.46
N MET A 38 -0.79 20.63 -15.03
CA MET A 38 -1.00 21.95 -14.41
C MET A 38 -2.47 22.19 -14.09
N GLY A 39 -2.77 22.55 -12.84
CA GLY A 39 -4.14 22.84 -12.39
C GLY A 39 -4.26 22.99 -10.87
N ALA A 40 -5.46 23.36 -10.41
CA ALA A 40 -5.73 23.56 -8.98
C ALA A 40 -5.53 22.28 -8.14
N THR A 41 -5.66 21.10 -8.76
CA THR A 41 -5.56 19.79 -8.09
C THR A 41 -4.15 19.20 -8.06
N GLN A 42 -3.20 19.78 -8.81
CA GLN A 42 -1.81 19.26 -8.90
C GLN A 42 -1.18 19.11 -7.52
N ARG A 43 -1.19 20.18 -6.71
CA ARG A 43 -0.54 20.18 -5.40
C ARG A 43 -1.20 19.18 -4.44
N ALA A 44 -2.52 19.02 -4.50
CA ALA A 44 -3.22 18.03 -3.68
C ALA A 44 -2.84 16.59 -4.07
N CYS A 45 -2.75 16.32 -5.37
CA CYS A 45 -2.25 15.05 -5.89
C CYS A 45 -0.80 14.80 -5.46
N GLU A 46 0.09 15.78 -5.61
CA GLU A 46 1.50 15.65 -5.22
C GLU A 46 1.64 15.33 -3.73
N PHE A 47 0.86 16.01 -2.87
CA PHE A 47 0.83 15.70 -1.44
C PHE A 47 0.32 14.29 -1.15
N ALA A 48 -0.77 13.87 -1.78
CA ALA A 48 -1.34 12.54 -1.54
C ALA A 48 -0.45 11.39 -2.06
N VAL A 49 0.19 11.56 -3.22
CA VAL A 49 1.13 10.57 -3.78
C VAL A 49 2.44 10.50 -2.98
N ALA A 50 2.84 11.59 -2.34
CA ALA A 50 4.04 11.68 -1.51
C ALA A 50 3.79 11.42 0.00
N ASP A 51 2.58 11.04 0.39
CA ASP A 51 2.26 10.75 1.78
C ASP A 51 3.01 9.48 2.26
N LEU A 52 3.90 9.63 3.24
CA LEU A 52 4.71 8.54 3.74
C LEU A 52 3.86 7.45 4.40
N ARG A 53 2.66 7.73 4.93
CA ARG A 53 1.75 6.68 5.42
C ARG A 53 1.33 5.70 4.33
N ASN A 54 1.38 6.12 3.08
CA ASN A 54 1.08 5.30 1.91
C ASN A 54 2.32 4.63 1.29
N LEU A 55 3.54 5.03 1.68
CA LEU A 55 4.80 4.55 1.08
C LEU A 55 5.47 3.47 1.92
N TRP A 56 5.56 2.26 1.38
CA TRP A 56 6.12 1.10 2.09
C TRP A 56 7.30 0.50 1.33
N PRO A 57 8.38 0.07 2.01
CA PRO A 57 9.39 -0.75 1.36
C PRO A 57 8.78 -2.11 1.00
N ALA A 58 8.89 -2.52 -0.26
CA ALA A 58 8.40 -3.81 -0.72
C ALA A 58 9.40 -4.46 -1.67
N PHE A 59 9.30 -5.77 -1.87
CA PHE A 59 10.06 -6.43 -2.93
C PHE A 59 9.61 -5.94 -4.31
N GLU A 60 10.57 -5.49 -5.13
CA GLU A 60 10.33 -4.87 -6.44
C GLU A 60 9.47 -5.77 -7.35
N ARG A 61 9.72 -7.09 -7.31
CA ARG A 61 8.98 -8.08 -8.09
C ARG A 61 7.52 -8.23 -7.62
N LEU A 62 7.26 -8.12 -6.32
CA LEU A 62 5.90 -8.19 -5.76
C LEU A 62 5.13 -6.90 -6.05
N ASN A 63 5.75 -5.74 -5.81
CA ASN A 63 5.22 -4.43 -6.16
C ASN A 63 4.82 -4.38 -7.64
N GLN A 64 5.73 -4.76 -8.55
CA GLN A 64 5.45 -4.82 -9.99
C GLN A 64 4.31 -5.79 -10.33
N SER A 65 4.25 -6.96 -9.67
CA SER A 65 3.22 -7.98 -9.90
C SER A 65 1.83 -7.53 -9.42
N ARG A 66 1.77 -6.82 -8.28
CA ARG A 66 0.55 -6.23 -7.73
C ARG A 66 0.03 -5.13 -8.66
N GLY A 67 0.88 -4.18 -9.05
CA GLY A 67 0.48 -3.06 -9.90
C GLY A 67 -0.67 -2.25 -9.29
N THR A 68 -1.86 -2.34 -9.86
CA THR A 68 -3.10 -1.74 -9.33
C THR A 68 -4.17 -2.78 -9.00
N ALA A 69 -3.79 -4.05 -8.86
CA ALA A 69 -4.70 -5.11 -8.45
C ALA A 69 -5.31 -4.78 -7.08
N PRO A 70 -6.63 -4.91 -6.90
CA PRO A 70 -7.25 -4.74 -5.60
C PRO A 70 -6.79 -5.84 -4.65
N TYR A 71 -6.76 -5.50 -3.37
CA TYR A 71 -6.54 -6.45 -2.30
C TYR A 71 -7.82 -7.21 -1.98
N GLY A 72 -7.68 -8.47 -1.62
CA GLY A 72 -8.80 -9.31 -1.20
C GLY A 72 -8.29 -10.60 -0.58
N GLU A 73 -9.22 -11.40 -0.07
CA GLU A 73 -8.95 -12.76 0.39
C GLU A 73 -9.15 -13.73 -0.77
N LEU A 74 -8.21 -14.65 -0.95
CA LEU A 74 -8.23 -15.71 -1.95
C LEU A 74 -8.50 -17.04 -1.27
N GLU A 75 -9.15 -17.97 -2.00
CA GLU A 75 -9.34 -19.32 -1.49
C GLU A 75 -8.03 -20.11 -1.61
N GLY A 76 -7.54 -20.65 -0.49
CA GLY A 76 -6.31 -21.41 -0.40
C GLY A 76 -5.43 -20.95 0.75
N GLU A 77 -4.29 -21.60 0.94
CA GLU A 77 -3.22 -21.11 1.81
C GLU A 77 -1.88 -21.25 1.08
N GLY A 78 -1.20 -20.13 0.91
CA GLY A 78 0.13 -20.05 0.35
C GLY A 78 0.14 -19.94 -1.17
N THR A 79 1.22 -19.33 -1.67
CA THR A 79 1.40 -19.07 -3.09
C THR A 79 1.79 -20.33 -3.86
N GLU A 80 1.04 -20.65 -4.91
CA GLU A 80 1.46 -21.60 -5.93
C GLU A 80 2.44 -20.98 -6.94
N ASP A 81 2.73 -19.68 -6.81
CA ASP A 81 3.56 -18.95 -7.76
C ASP A 81 5.06 -19.08 -7.46
N GLU A 82 5.74 -19.90 -8.25
CA GLU A 82 7.17 -20.15 -8.14
C GLU A 82 8.05 -18.89 -8.25
N ARG A 83 7.52 -17.77 -8.77
CA ARG A 83 8.28 -16.52 -8.92
C ARG A 83 8.73 -15.93 -7.60
N TRP A 84 8.00 -16.17 -6.50
CA TRP A 84 8.28 -15.61 -5.18
C TRP A 84 8.07 -16.57 -4.02
N ARG A 85 7.60 -17.81 -4.26
CA ARG A 85 7.45 -18.85 -3.23
C ARG A 85 8.67 -19.04 -2.31
N SER A 86 9.88 -18.84 -2.82
CA SER A 86 11.11 -19.02 -2.04
C SER A 86 11.41 -17.92 -1.01
N PHE A 87 10.81 -16.73 -1.15
CA PHE A 87 11.11 -15.58 -0.28
C PHE A 87 9.89 -14.85 0.26
N CYS A 88 8.71 -15.09 -0.31
CA CYS A 88 7.43 -14.54 0.12
C CYS A 88 6.32 -15.56 -0.18
N PRO A 89 6.31 -16.71 0.54
CA PRO A 89 5.37 -17.79 0.28
C PRO A 89 3.91 -17.41 0.56
N ASP A 90 3.66 -16.41 1.40
CA ASP A 90 2.31 -16.03 1.83
C ASP A 90 1.70 -14.89 0.98
N PHE A 91 2.41 -14.41 -0.04
CA PHE A 91 1.86 -13.45 -1.00
C PHE A 91 1.16 -14.19 -2.14
N GLU A 92 -0.12 -13.94 -2.31
CA GLU A 92 -0.92 -14.61 -3.33
C GLU A 92 -1.45 -13.63 -4.36
N ARG A 93 -1.53 -14.12 -5.60
CA ARG A 93 -2.10 -13.38 -6.71
C ARG A 93 -2.95 -14.30 -7.55
N GLN A 94 -4.22 -13.94 -7.69
CA GLN A 94 -5.15 -14.66 -8.54
C GLN A 94 -4.62 -14.74 -9.98
N ARG A 95 -4.66 -15.94 -10.56
CA ARG A 95 -4.21 -16.17 -11.95
C ARG A 95 -5.27 -15.79 -12.98
N ALA A 96 -6.54 -16.04 -12.66
CA ALA A 96 -7.70 -15.75 -13.50
C ALA A 96 -8.98 -15.69 -12.63
N PRO A 97 -10.02 -14.95 -13.05
CA PRO A 97 -10.07 -14.06 -14.22
C PRO A 97 -9.24 -12.77 -14.02
N SER A 98 -9.23 -11.90 -15.05
CA SER A 98 -8.64 -10.56 -15.00
C SER A 98 -9.78 -9.52 -14.86
N PRO A 99 -9.64 -8.46 -14.02
CA PRO A 99 -8.45 -8.13 -13.23
C PRO A 99 -8.20 -9.11 -12.09
N ALA A 100 -6.93 -9.35 -11.79
CA ALA A 100 -6.53 -10.23 -10.69
C ALA A 100 -6.73 -9.54 -9.34
N VAL A 101 -7.03 -10.33 -8.31
CA VAL A 101 -6.99 -9.95 -6.89
C VAL A 101 -5.66 -10.40 -6.29
N VAL A 102 -5.15 -9.65 -5.31
CA VAL A 102 -3.93 -9.97 -4.55
C VAL A 102 -4.28 -10.12 -3.07
N GLU A 103 -3.76 -11.17 -2.44
CA GLU A 103 -3.80 -11.32 -0.99
C GLU A 103 -2.40 -11.06 -0.43
N PRO A 104 -2.23 -10.04 0.43
CA PRO A 104 -0.95 -9.76 1.06
C PRO A 104 -0.63 -10.78 2.16
N THR A 105 0.64 -10.85 2.55
CA THR A 105 1.11 -11.67 3.67
C THR A 105 0.36 -11.30 4.95
N ALA A 106 0.09 -12.27 5.82
CA ALA A 106 -0.62 -12.05 7.07
C ALA A 106 -0.03 -10.90 7.92
N SER A 107 1.31 -10.83 8.00
CA SER A 107 2.04 -9.79 8.74
C SER A 107 2.04 -8.39 8.12
N ALA A 108 1.39 -8.20 6.97
CA ALA A 108 1.29 -6.91 6.31
C ALA A 108 -0.16 -6.40 6.23
N ARG A 109 -1.12 -7.22 6.65
CA ARG A 109 -2.55 -6.94 6.47
C ARG A 109 -3.01 -5.77 7.32
N GLY A 110 -2.56 -5.68 8.56
CA GLY A 110 -2.92 -4.61 9.49
C GLY A 110 -2.37 -3.26 9.03
N ASP A 111 -1.07 -3.21 8.74
CA ASP A 111 -0.37 -2.02 8.26
C ASP A 111 -1.00 -1.51 6.96
N LEU A 112 -1.26 -2.42 6.02
CA LEU A 112 -1.92 -2.10 4.76
C LEU A 112 -3.34 -1.57 5.00
N ALA A 113 -4.09 -2.21 5.88
CA ALA A 113 -5.44 -1.80 6.18
C ALA A 113 -5.49 -0.37 6.76
N ARG A 114 -4.65 -0.09 7.75
CA ARG A 114 -4.56 1.24 8.36
C ARG A 114 -4.09 2.30 7.37
N ALA A 115 -3.16 1.97 6.48
CA ALA A 115 -2.71 2.87 5.42
C ALA A 115 -3.85 3.19 4.43
N ILE A 116 -4.58 2.18 3.95
CA ILE A 116 -5.69 2.38 2.99
C ILE A 116 -6.84 3.16 3.63
N ILE A 117 -7.23 2.82 4.87
CA ILE A 117 -8.28 3.53 5.60
C ILE A 117 -7.87 4.99 5.82
N TYR A 118 -6.63 5.25 6.25
CA TYR A 118 -6.09 6.60 6.38
C TYR A 118 -6.20 7.39 5.07
N MET A 119 -5.76 6.80 3.96
CA MET A 119 -5.79 7.43 2.65
C MET A 119 -7.23 7.74 2.18
N HIS A 120 -8.19 6.87 2.48
CA HIS A 120 -9.61 7.12 2.27
C HIS A 120 -10.11 8.33 3.06
N PHE A 121 -9.85 8.37 4.37
CA PHE A 121 -10.35 9.45 5.24
C PHE A 121 -9.70 10.81 5.00
N VAL A 122 -8.37 10.85 4.78
CA VAL A 122 -7.62 12.10 4.65
C VAL A 122 -7.81 12.73 3.28
N TYR A 123 -7.91 11.91 2.22
CA TYR A 123 -7.92 12.40 0.84
C TYR A 123 -9.25 12.14 0.09
N GLY A 124 -10.23 11.50 0.73
CA GLY A 124 -11.53 11.21 0.10
C GLY A 124 -11.43 10.20 -1.04
N LEU A 125 -10.45 9.29 -0.98
CA LEU A 125 -10.19 8.31 -2.03
C LEU A 125 -11.19 7.13 -1.93
N PRO A 126 -11.80 6.66 -3.03
CA PRO A 126 -12.74 5.53 -2.99
C PRO A 126 -12.06 4.19 -2.63
N LEU A 127 -12.76 3.28 -1.94
CA LEU A 127 -12.18 1.99 -1.53
C LEU A 127 -12.37 0.90 -2.58
N GLU A 128 -13.46 0.97 -3.34
CA GLU A 128 -13.87 -0.04 -4.33
C GLU A 128 -12.80 -0.35 -5.39
N PRO A 129 -11.96 0.60 -5.83
CA PRO A 129 -10.88 0.29 -6.78
C PRO A 129 -9.68 -0.45 -6.16
N VAL A 130 -9.54 -0.44 -4.84
CA VAL A 130 -8.35 -0.94 -4.13
C VAL A 130 -8.60 -2.16 -3.26
N VAL A 131 -9.84 -2.45 -2.90
CA VAL A 131 -10.23 -3.65 -2.14
C VAL A 131 -11.47 -4.30 -2.74
N THR A 132 -11.56 -5.62 -2.67
CA THR A 132 -12.73 -6.38 -3.14
C THR A 132 -13.95 -6.22 -2.24
N ASP A 133 -13.73 -6.07 -0.93
CA ASP A 133 -14.76 -5.77 0.08
C ASP A 133 -14.15 -4.83 1.13
N PRO A 134 -14.68 -3.61 1.34
CA PRO A 134 -14.19 -2.69 2.36
C PRO A 134 -14.12 -3.26 3.78
N ASN A 135 -14.95 -4.26 4.11
CA ASN A 135 -14.96 -4.86 5.45
C ASN A 135 -13.67 -5.64 5.76
N ILE A 136 -12.94 -6.12 4.76
CA ILE A 136 -11.66 -6.82 4.98
C ILE A 136 -10.65 -5.92 5.68
N LEU A 137 -10.69 -4.61 5.44
CA LEU A 137 -9.77 -3.66 6.06
C LEU A 137 -9.97 -3.60 7.57
N LEU A 138 -11.23 -3.66 8.04
CA LEU A 138 -11.53 -3.69 9.46
C LEU A 138 -11.10 -5.03 10.08
N ALA A 139 -11.40 -6.14 9.40
CA ALA A 139 -11.00 -7.47 9.86
C ALA A 139 -9.47 -7.61 9.96
N TRP A 140 -8.74 -7.11 8.96
CA TRP A 140 -7.28 -7.12 8.92
C TRP A 140 -6.66 -6.21 9.97
N ASN A 141 -7.22 -5.02 10.19
CA ASN A 141 -6.78 -4.14 11.27
C ASN A 141 -6.92 -4.79 12.65
N ASP A 142 -8.01 -5.53 12.87
CA ASP A 142 -8.27 -6.18 14.15
C ASP A 142 -7.42 -7.45 14.36
N ALA A 143 -7.19 -8.20 13.28
CA ALA A 143 -6.39 -9.43 13.32
C ALA A 143 -4.88 -9.17 13.44
N ASP A 144 -4.40 -8.06 12.89
CA ASP A 144 -3.00 -7.65 12.86
C ASP A 144 -2.85 -6.24 13.49
N PRO A 145 -2.84 -6.14 14.84
CA PRO A 145 -2.80 -4.87 15.54
C PRO A 145 -1.44 -4.18 15.37
N PRO A 146 -1.37 -2.83 15.51
CA PRO A 146 -0.13 -2.09 15.40
C PRO A 146 1.00 -2.64 16.27
N ASP A 147 2.13 -2.92 15.65
CA ASP A 147 3.32 -3.39 16.35
C ASP A 147 4.26 -2.22 16.70
N ARG A 148 5.39 -2.55 17.33
CA ARG A 148 6.36 -1.52 17.74
C ARG A 148 7.01 -0.82 16.56
N GLU A 149 7.20 -1.50 15.44
CA GLU A 149 7.85 -0.94 14.26
C GLU A 149 6.90 0.03 13.55
N GLU A 150 5.63 -0.33 13.41
CA GLU A 150 4.60 0.55 12.85
C GLU A 150 4.38 1.80 13.72
N ILE A 151 4.30 1.64 15.05
CA ILE A 151 4.14 2.78 15.96
C ILE A 151 5.35 3.72 15.87
N ALA A 152 6.57 3.19 15.90
CA ALA A 152 7.78 4.00 15.77
C ALA A 152 7.88 4.68 14.41
N ARG A 153 7.47 4.00 13.34
CA ARG A 153 7.39 4.56 11.98
C ARG A 153 6.40 5.73 11.94
N GLU A 154 5.22 5.58 12.53
CA GLU A 154 4.22 6.64 12.58
C GLU A 154 4.69 7.85 13.38
N ASP A 155 5.42 7.65 14.49
CA ASP A 155 6.04 8.74 15.28
C ASP A 155 7.02 9.55 14.42
N ILE A 156 7.85 8.88 13.62
CA ILE A 156 8.80 9.52 12.69
C ILE A 156 8.06 10.29 11.61
N ILE A 157 7.01 9.70 11.02
CA ILE A 157 6.26 10.36 9.95
C ILE A 157 5.49 11.57 10.49
N GLU A 158 4.87 11.51 11.67
CA GLU A 158 4.20 12.66 12.32
C GLU A 158 5.15 13.82 12.56
N ALA A 159 6.42 13.54 12.87
CA ALA A 159 7.44 14.59 13.04
C ALA A 159 7.88 15.27 11.72
N VAL A 160 7.65 14.63 10.56
CA VAL A 160 8.13 15.09 9.25
C VAL A 160 7.00 15.61 8.35
N GLN A 161 5.79 15.07 8.46
CA GLN A 161 4.63 15.44 7.64
C GLN A 161 3.50 16.05 8.48
N GLU A 162 3.08 17.25 8.09
CA GLU A 162 2.13 18.09 8.83
C GLU A 162 0.66 17.70 8.68
N ASN A 163 0.33 16.66 7.89
CA ASN A 163 -1.04 16.22 7.64
C ASN A 163 -1.65 15.37 8.79
N GLY A 164 -1.05 15.44 9.98
CA GLY A 164 -1.51 14.75 11.18
C GLY A 164 -1.10 13.28 11.23
N ARG A 165 -1.40 12.62 12.36
CA ARG A 165 -1.13 11.20 12.60
C ARG A 165 -2.21 10.31 11.97
N ASN A 166 -1.86 9.08 11.58
CA ASN A 166 -2.84 8.02 11.38
C ASN A 166 -3.52 7.67 12.72
N PRO A 167 -4.82 7.96 12.90
CA PRO A 167 -5.51 7.75 14.18
C PRO A 167 -5.70 6.26 14.53
N LEU A 168 -5.46 5.35 13.59
CA LEU A 168 -5.54 3.90 13.81
C LEU A 168 -4.24 3.31 14.38
N VAL A 169 -3.17 4.11 14.45
CA VAL A 169 -1.89 3.70 15.06
C VAL A 169 -1.73 4.41 16.41
N PRO A 170 -1.65 3.67 17.54
CA PRO A 170 -1.54 4.26 18.86
C PRO A 170 -0.22 5.01 19.03
N ARG A 171 -0.14 5.81 20.11
CA ARG A 171 1.11 6.37 20.59
C ARG A 171 1.75 5.41 21.59
N GLN A 172 3.09 5.48 21.69
CA GLN A 172 3.84 4.81 22.76
C GLN A 172 3.50 5.39 24.14
#